data_AF-A0A6N3B0P5-F1
#
_entry.id   AF-A0A6N3B0P5-F1
#
_cell.length_a   1.000
_cell.length_b   1.000
_cell.length_c   1.000
_cell.angle_alpha   90.00
_cell.angle_beta   90.00
_cell.angle_gamma   90.00
#
_symmetry.space_group_name_H-M   'P 1'
#
loop_
_entity.id
_entity.type
_entity.pdbx_description
1 polymer ?
#
loop_
_entity_poly.entity_id
_entity_poly.type
_entity_poly.pdbx_seq_one_letter_code
_entity_poly.pdbx_strand_id
1 'polypeptide(L)'
;MAALTAATVFITTGCQNDTESKIVGKYEHPALPGQTFEFHADHTFMNTTGAGTMDCIIKHPGTWKVDGDSLFITNDIQNTTYEFGNSVTEENKTLVKGLFERMAKNQPEKSAFKIIEVDERMLNLEKNGQITTYVRTDSLNR
;
A
#
# COMPACT_ATOMS: atom_id res chain seq x y z
N MET A 1 -47.76 24.83 -25.45
CA MET A 1 -46.97 23.57 -25.39
C MET A 1 -45.67 23.88 -24.67
N ALA A 2 -45.56 23.47 -23.41
CA ALA A 2 -44.32 23.55 -22.64
C ALA A 2 -43.83 22.11 -22.48
N ALA A 3 -42.69 21.79 -23.08
CA ALA A 3 -41.98 20.54 -22.81
C ALA A 3 -40.81 20.89 -21.90
N LEU A 4 -40.97 20.62 -20.60
CA LEU A 4 -39.83 20.55 -19.68
C LEU A 4 -39.05 19.29 -20.04
N THR A 5 -37.88 19.46 -20.64
CA THR A 5 -36.90 18.39 -20.75
C THR A 5 -36.33 18.14 -19.36
N ALA A 6 -36.78 17.07 -18.71
CA ALA A 6 -36.27 16.65 -17.42
C ALA A 6 -34.78 16.29 -17.57
N ALA A 7 -33.91 17.06 -16.91
CA ALA A 7 -32.52 16.69 -16.72
C ALA A 7 -32.49 15.44 -15.83
N THR A 8 -32.17 14.29 -16.43
CA THR A 8 -31.92 13.06 -15.68
C THR A 8 -30.62 13.24 -14.89
N VAL A 9 -30.76 13.59 -13.62
CA VAL A 9 -29.67 13.53 -12.65
C VAL A 9 -29.35 12.05 -12.46
N PHE A 10 -28.20 11.60 -12.98
CA PHE A 10 -27.62 10.32 -12.60
C PHE A 10 -27.16 10.42 -11.15
N ILE A 11 -28.03 10.03 -10.22
CA ILE A 11 -27.69 9.82 -8.83
C ILE A 11 -26.96 8.47 -8.77
N THR A 12 -25.64 8.46 -8.95
CA THR A 12 -24.81 7.27 -8.68
C THR A 12 -24.63 7.13 -7.18
N THR A 13 -25.65 6.65 -6.49
CA THR A 13 -25.51 6.15 -5.11
C THR A 13 -25.57 4.64 -5.11
N GLY A 14 -24.46 3.99 -4.74
CA GLY A 14 -24.50 2.65 -4.17
C GLY A 14 -23.92 1.51 -4.99
N CYS A 15 -22.68 1.63 -5.46
CA CYS A 15 -21.80 0.47 -5.61
C CYS A 15 -20.54 0.81 -4.80
N GLN A 16 -20.24 0.04 -3.75
CA GLN A 16 -18.89 0.06 -3.19
C GLN A 16 -17.92 -0.08 -4.37
N ASN A 17 -16.92 0.81 -4.46
CA ASN A 17 -15.93 0.84 -5.52
C ASN A 17 -15.39 -0.58 -5.78
N ASP A 18 -15.80 -1.21 -6.89
CA ASP A 18 -15.34 -2.54 -7.34
C ASP A 18 -13.79 -2.57 -7.42
N THR A 19 -13.18 -1.42 -7.65
CA THR A 19 -11.72 -1.25 -7.62
C THR A 19 -11.12 -1.40 -6.22
N GLU A 20 -11.74 -0.86 -5.17
CA GLU A 20 -11.20 -0.97 -3.80
C GLU A 20 -11.22 -2.41 -3.31
N SER A 21 -12.34 -3.12 -3.51
CA SER A 21 -12.45 -4.53 -3.14
C SER A 21 -11.45 -5.40 -3.90
N LYS A 22 -11.15 -5.06 -5.16
CA LYS A 22 -10.10 -5.72 -5.95
C LYS A 22 -8.70 -5.40 -5.46
N ILE A 23 -8.43 -4.20 -4.95
CA ILE A 23 -7.10 -3.83 -4.43
C ILE A 23 -6.80 -4.54 -3.10
N VAL A 24 -7.80 -4.81 -2.26
CA VAL A 24 -7.60 -5.53 -0.99
C VAL A 24 -6.79 -6.81 -1.22
N GLY A 25 -5.71 -6.94 -0.47
CA GLY A 25 -4.82 -8.09 -0.54
C GLY A 25 -3.36 -7.74 -0.23
N LYS A 26 -2.51 -8.76 -0.33
CA LYS A 26 -1.07 -8.69 -0.08
C LYS A 26 -0.30 -8.77 -1.40
N TYR A 27 0.64 -7.84 -1.57
CA TYR A 27 1.46 -7.74 -2.78
C TYR A 27 2.94 -7.64 -2.47
N GLU A 28 3.78 -8.02 -3.42
CA GLU A 28 5.22 -7.79 -3.41
C GLU A 28 5.63 -6.92 -4.59
N HIS A 29 6.64 -6.08 -4.36
CA HIS A 29 7.27 -5.30 -5.42
C HIS A 29 8.42 -6.13 -6.04
N PRO A 30 8.50 -6.25 -7.38
CA PRO A 30 9.47 -7.15 -8.03
C PRO A 30 10.93 -6.77 -7.77
N ALA A 31 11.22 -5.48 -7.59
CA ALA A 31 12.56 -5.00 -7.23
C ALA A 31 12.88 -5.03 -5.72
N LEU A 32 11.90 -5.37 -4.86
CA LEU A 32 12.06 -5.37 -3.40
C LEU A 32 11.60 -6.73 -2.84
N PRO A 33 12.31 -7.83 -3.17
CA PRO A 33 11.93 -9.16 -2.75
C PRO A 33 11.92 -9.28 -1.22
N GLY A 34 10.84 -9.85 -0.67
CA GLY A 34 10.63 -9.96 0.78
C GLY A 34 10.05 -8.69 1.43
N GLN A 35 9.76 -7.64 0.66
CA GLN A 35 8.95 -6.52 1.10
C GLN A 35 7.51 -6.67 0.62
N THR A 36 6.57 -6.62 1.55
CA THR A 36 5.15 -6.83 1.27
C THR A 36 4.32 -5.59 1.55
N PHE A 37 3.34 -5.34 0.70
CA PHE A 37 2.41 -4.23 0.72
C PHE A 37 1.01 -4.80 0.92
N GLU A 38 0.42 -4.59 2.08
CA GLU A 38 -0.89 -5.14 2.46
C GLU A 38 -1.93 -4.02 2.49
N PHE A 39 -2.99 -4.19 1.69
CA PHE A 39 -4.15 -3.32 1.63
C PHE A 39 -5.32 -4.03 2.30
N HIS A 40 -5.73 -3.57 3.47
CA HIS A 40 -6.81 -4.20 4.24
C HIS A 40 -8.17 -3.56 3.90
N ALA A 41 -9.24 -4.34 4.05
CA ALA A 41 -10.60 -3.91 3.71
C ALA A 41 -11.16 -2.77 4.60
N ASP A 42 -10.53 -2.51 5.75
CA ASP A 42 -10.84 -1.41 6.65
C ASP A 42 -10.03 -0.14 6.36
N HIS A 43 -9.45 -0.05 5.15
CA HIS A 43 -8.62 1.07 4.67
C HIS A 43 -7.31 1.26 5.43
N THR A 44 -6.90 0.28 6.25
CA THR A 44 -5.55 0.23 6.81
C THR A 44 -4.56 -0.35 5.80
N PHE A 45 -3.32 0.13 5.87
CA PHE A 45 -2.22 -0.29 5.02
C PHE A 45 -1.05 -0.75 5.88
N MET A 46 -0.35 -1.79 5.46
CA MET A 46 0.86 -2.26 6.11
C MET A 46 1.96 -2.54 5.09
N ASN A 47 3.08 -1.85 5.22
CA ASN A 47 4.31 -2.18 4.51
C ASN A 47 5.25 -2.94 5.44
N THR A 48 5.50 -4.21 5.16
CA THR A 48 6.40 -5.06 5.94
C THR A 48 7.68 -5.29 5.16
N THR A 49 8.82 -4.99 5.76
CA THR A 49 10.16 -5.18 5.16
C THR A 49 11.00 -6.06 6.08
N GLY A 50 11.56 -7.14 5.52
CA GLY A 50 12.65 -7.87 6.19
C GLY A 50 13.96 -7.10 6.07
N ALA A 51 14.67 -6.88 7.17
CA ALA A 51 15.95 -6.17 7.19
C ALA A 51 17.12 -7.08 6.74
N GLY A 52 17.08 -7.55 5.48
CA GLY A 52 18.18 -8.29 4.84
C GLY A 52 18.65 -9.52 5.63
N THR A 53 19.96 -9.56 5.93
CA THR A 53 20.59 -10.68 6.66
C THR A 53 20.40 -10.61 8.19
N MET A 54 19.79 -9.54 8.70
CA MET A 54 19.46 -9.44 10.12
C MET A 54 18.07 -10.02 10.34
N ASP A 55 17.92 -10.80 11.41
CA ASP A 55 16.63 -11.30 11.86
C ASP A 55 15.81 -10.13 12.44
N CYS A 56 15.27 -9.30 11.55
CA CYS A 56 14.47 -8.14 11.89
C CYS A 56 13.37 -7.91 10.86
N ILE A 57 12.15 -7.77 11.35
CA ILE A 57 10.98 -7.40 10.56
C ILE A 57 10.58 -5.98 10.95
N ILE A 58 10.34 -5.15 9.95
CA ILE A 58 9.97 -3.75 10.12
C ILE A 58 8.60 -3.57 9.50
N LYS A 59 7.69 -2.97 10.26
CA LYS A 59 6.29 -2.76 9.85
C LYS A 59 6.00 -1.27 9.86
N HIS A 60 5.70 -0.73 8.70
CA HIS A 60 5.30 0.65 8.49
C HIS A 60 3.79 0.69 8.26
N PRO A 61 2.99 1.03 9.29
CA PRO A 61 1.55 1.15 9.14
C PRO A 61 1.20 2.40 8.32
N GLY A 62 -0.04 2.44 7.86
CA GLY A 62 -0.60 3.57 7.16
C GLY A 62 -2.08 3.38 6.86
N THR A 63 -2.59 4.24 6.00
CA THR A 63 -3.94 4.16 5.45
C THR A 63 -3.91 4.28 3.95
N TRP A 64 -4.94 3.77 3.29
CA TRP A 64 -5.08 3.89 1.84
C TRP A 64 -6.53 4.22 1.45
N LYS A 65 -6.70 4.79 0.26
CA LYS A 65 -8.01 5.04 -0.34
C LYS A 65 -7.91 5.15 -1.85
N VAL A 66 -9.02 4.94 -2.54
CA VAL A 66 -9.15 5.21 -3.98
C VAL A 66 -10.03 6.43 -4.20
N ASP A 67 -9.61 7.31 -5.10
CA ASP A 67 -10.41 8.43 -5.60
C ASP A 67 -10.26 8.49 -7.12
N GLY A 68 -11.35 8.16 -7.84
CA GLY A 68 -11.33 7.96 -9.28
C GLY A 68 -10.40 6.81 -9.70
N ASP A 69 -9.43 7.11 -10.56
CA ASP A 69 -8.39 6.19 -11.03
C ASP A 69 -7.12 6.25 -10.16
N SER A 70 -7.15 6.94 -9.02
CA SER A 70 -5.96 7.21 -8.21
C SER A 70 -6.01 6.50 -6.86
N LEU A 71 -4.93 5.78 -6.54
CA LEU A 71 -4.65 5.19 -5.24
C LEU A 71 -3.80 6.16 -4.39
N PHE A 72 -4.27 6.47 -3.20
CA PHE A 72 -3.53 7.27 -2.23
C PHE A 72 -3.11 6.39 -1.05
N ILE A 73 -1.84 6.47 -0.68
CA ILE A 73 -1.28 5.82 0.51
C ILE A 73 -0.74 6.91 1.43
N THR A 74 -1.13 6.88 2.69
CA THR A 74 -0.60 7.76 3.74
C THR A 74 0.13 6.90 4.75
N ASN A 75 1.44 7.06 4.85
CA ASN A 75 2.29 6.29 5.76
C ASN A 75 2.28 6.93 7.16
N ASP A 76 2.08 6.11 8.17
CA ASP A 76 2.22 6.50 9.57
C ASP A 76 3.61 6.10 10.08
N ILE A 77 4.59 6.92 9.70
CA ILE A 77 6.00 6.68 10.00
C ILE A 77 6.25 6.64 11.52
N GLN A 78 5.49 7.41 12.30
CA GLN A 78 5.67 7.51 13.76
C GLN A 78 5.31 6.21 14.48
N ASN A 79 4.38 5.42 13.91
CA ASN A 79 3.96 4.14 14.48
C ASN A 79 4.66 2.93 13.85
N THR A 80 5.85 3.13 13.25
CA THR A 80 6.68 2.03 12.77
C THR A 80 7.06 1.08 13.91
N THR A 81 6.84 -0.22 13.74
CA THR A 81 7.24 -1.25 14.70
C THR A 81 8.40 -2.10 14.18
N TYR A 82 9.18 -2.63 15.12
CA TYR A 82 10.38 -3.42 14.86
C TYR A 82 10.32 -4.70 15.66
N GLU A 83 10.34 -5.83 14.97
CA GLU A 83 10.40 -7.17 15.57
C GLU A 83 11.82 -7.70 15.34
N PHE A 84 12.61 -7.78 16.40
CA PHE A 84 13.98 -8.27 16.34
C PHE A 84 14.06 -9.70 16.85
N GLY A 85 14.80 -10.54 16.14
CA GLY A 85 15.20 -11.86 16.57
C GLY A 85 16.06 -11.84 17.82
N ASN A 86 16.09 -12.97 18.53
CA ASN A 86 16.84 -13.12 19.78
C ASN A 86 18.36 -12.99 19.60
N SER A 87 18.87 -13.14 18.37
CA SER A 87 20.30 -13.01 18.05
C SER A 87 20.78 -11.56 17.86
N VAL A 88 19.85 -10.59 17.78
CA VAL A 88 20.21 -9.19 17.54
C VAL A 88 20.55 -8.49 18.86
N THR A 89 21.77 -7.95 18.96
CA THR A 89 22.23 -7.19 20.14
C THR A 89 21.51 -5.84 20.26
N GLU A 90 21.39 -5.28 21.47
CA GLU A 90 20.74 -3.96 21.68
C GLU A 90 21.39 -2.81 20.92
N GLU A 91 22.72 -2.85 20.75
CA GLU A 91 23.46 -1.89 19.93
C GLU A 91 23.02 -1.96 18.46
N ASN A 92 22.92 -3.18 17.91
CA ASN A 92 22.45 -3.42 16.56
C ASN A 92 20.98 -3.00 16.39
N LYS A 93 20.11 -3.26 17.39
CA LYS A 93 18.72 -2.78 17.37
C LYS A 93 18.65 -1.26 17.26
N THR A 94 19.48 -0.56 18.02
CA THR A 94 19.53 0.91 18.01
C THR A 94 20.02 1.46 16.68
N LEU A 95 21.06 0.83 16.09
CA LEU A 95 21.58 1.21 14.78
C LEU A 95 20.54 1.02 13.67
N VAL A 96 19.84 -0.13 13.65
CA VAL A 96 18.80 -0.43 12.66
C VAL A 96 17.67 0.60 12.77
N LYS A 97 17.12 0.83 13.98
CA LYS A 97 16.07 1.84 14.19
C LYS A 97 16.49 3.21 13.68
N GLY A 98 17.68 3.68 14.07
CA GLY A 98 18.18 4.98 13.66
C GLY A 98 18.45 5.11 12.15
N LEU A 99 18.76 4.01 11.46
CA LEU A 99 18.89 3.99 9.99
C LEU A 99 17.51 4.09 9.33
N PHE A 100 16.55 3.29 9.75
CA PHE A 100 15.20 3.28 9.16
C PHE A 100 14.44 4.57 9.44
N GLU A 101 14.55 5.15 10.63
CA GLU A 101 13.98 6.48 10.92
C GLU A 101 14.54 7.56 9.99
N ARG A 102 15.85 7.52 9.69
CA ARG A 102 16.48 8.47 8.74
C ARG A 102 15.98 8.26 7.31
N MET A 103 15.84 7.01 6.87
CA MET A 103 15.30 6.70 5.55
C MET A 103 13.83 7.09 5.43
N ALA A 104 13.03 6.83 6.46
CA ALA A 104 11.60 7.15 6.49
C ALA A 104 11.34 8.66 6.46
N LYS A 105 12.18 9.48 7.12
CA LYS A 105 12.10 10.96 7.03
C LYS A 105 12.23 11.50 5.60
N ASN A 106 12.89 10.76 4.72
CA ASN A 106 13.05 11.16 3.32
C ASN A 106 11.93 10.60 2.42
N GLN A 107 11.06 9.75 2.94
CA GLN A 107 9.90 9.25 2.19
C GLN A 107 8.72 10.22 2.32
N PRO A 108 7.95 10.42 1.24
CA PRO A 108 6.77 11.25 1.31
C PRO A 108 5.73 10.60 2.24
N GLU A 109 5.21 11.37 3.19
CA GLU A 109 4.12 10.97 4.09
C GLU A 109 2.92 10.45 3.30
N LYS A 110 2.60 11.12 2.18
CA LYS A 110 1.53 10.74 1.28
C LYS A 110 2.06 10.48 -0.13
N SER A 111 1.69 9.34 -0.69
CA SER A 111 1.94 9.00 -2.09
C SER A 111 0.63 8.88 -2.85
N ALA A 112 0.65 9.33 -4.10
CA ALA A 112 -0.43 9.13 -5.07
C ALA A 112 0.11 8.30 -6.23
N PHE A 113 -0.69 7.35 -6.69
CA PHE A 113 -0.42 6.48 -7.83
C PHE A 113 -1.67 6.46 -8.69
N LYS A 114 -1.48 6.38 -10.02
CA LYS A 114 -2.58 6.07 -10.91
C LYS A 114 -2.71 4.55 -11.03
N ILE A 115 -3.92 4.05 -10.88
CA ILE A 115 -4.27 2.64 -11.04
C ILE A 115 -4.40 2.39 -12.54
N ILE A 116 -3.52 1.54 -13.08
CA ILE A 116 -3.57 1.14 -14.48
C ILE A 116 -4.45 -0.09 -14.63
N GLU A 117 -4.26 -1.08 -13.76
CA GLU A 117 -4.97 -2.35 -13.79
C GLU A 117 -4.89 -3.04 -12.43
N VAL A 118 -5.93 -3.76 -12.05
CA VAL A 118 -5.95 -4.64 -10.87
C VAL A 118 -6.73 -5.90 -11.19
N ASP A 119 -6.14 -7.06 -10.86
CA ASP A 119 -6.76 -8.36 -11.01
C ASP A 119 -6.42 -9.30 -9.83
N GLU A 120 -6.78 -10.58 -9.96
CA GLU A 120 -6.56 -11.62 -8.93
C GLU A 120 -5.07 -11.97 -8.70
N ARG A 121 -4.15 -11.44 -9.50
CA ARG A 121 -2.72 -11.78 -9.50
C ARG A 121 -1.80 -10.58 -9.39
N MET A 122 -2.24 -9.38 -9.78
CA MET A 122 -1.39 -8.21 -9.79
C MET A 122 -2.15 -6.89 -9.60
N LEU A 123 -1.39 -5.87 -9.22
CA LEU A 123 -1.79 -4.47 -9.15
C LEU A 123 -0.76 -3.64 -9.91
N ASN A 124 -1.17 -3.02 -11.02
CA ASN A 124 -0.34 -2.14 -11.84
C ASN A 124 -0.58 -0.68 -11.45
N LEU A 125 0.47 -0.04 -10.94
CA LEU A 125 0.44 1.35 -10.50
C LEU A 125 1.41 2.19 -11.34
N GLU A 126 0.96 3.35 -11.80
CA GLU A 126 1.81 4.34 -12.45
C GLU A 126 2.15 5.48 -11.48
N LYS A 127 3.42 5.87 -11.45
CA LYS A 127 3.89 7.08 -10.78
C LYS A 127 4.96 7.75 -11.63
N ASN A 128 4.78 9.04 -11.93
CA ASN A 128 5.72 9.83 -12.76
C ASN A 128 6.03 9.19 -14.12
N GLY A 129 5.03 8.58 -14.78
CA GLY A 129 5.20 7.92 -16.08
C GLY A 129 5.85 6.53 -16.03
N GLN A 130 6.24 6.04 -14.85
CA GLN A 130 6.74 4.68 -14.66
C GLN A 130 5.61 3.77 -14.14
N ILE A 131 5.39 2.67 -14.83
CA ILE A 131 4.45 1.62 -14.40
C ILE A 131 5.22 0.55 -13.63
N THR A 132 4.68 0.20 -12.47
CA THR A 132 5.19 -0.88 -11.62
C THR A 132 4.09 -1.92 -11.41
N THR A 133 4.43 -3.18 -11.66
CA THR A 133 3.56 -4.34 -11.40
C THR A 133 3.87 -4.91 -10.03
N TYR A 134 2.91 -4.82 -9.11
CA TYR A 134 2.96 -5.46 -7.80
C TYR A 134 2.30 -6.83 -7.91
N VAL A 135 3.01 -7.88 -7.50
CA VAL A 135 2.53 -9.26 -7.63
C VAL A 135 1.76 -9.63 -6.37
N ARG A 136 0.52 -10.10 -6.53
CA ARG A 136 -0.31 -10.56 -5.41
C ARG A 136 0.23 -11.89 -4.87
N THR A 137 0.38 -12.00 -3.56
CA THR A 137 0.98 -13.16 -2.89
C THR A 137 0.03 -13.93 -1.98
N ASP A 138 -1.08 -13.32 -1.54
CA ASP A 138 -2.09 -14.01 -0.73
C ASP A 138 -2.93 -15.02 -1.52
N SER A 139 -3.00 -14.88 -2.86
CA SER A 139 -3.66 -15.82 -3.77
C SER A 139 -2.90 -17.14 -3.99
N LEU A 140 -1.67 -17.26 -3.48
CA LEU A 140 -0.85 -18.49 -3.61
C LEU A 140 -1.18 -19.59 -2.59
N ASN A 141 -2.08 -19.32 -1.62
CA ASN A 141 -2.42 -20.24 -0.53
C ASN A 141 -3.92 -20.61 -0.47
N ARG A 142 -4.65 -20.54 -1.60
CA ARG A 142 -6.06 -20.99 -1.66
C ARG A 142 -6.24 -22.32 -2.35
#